data_AF-A0A0K6IXT5-F1
#
_entry.id   AF-A0A0K6IXT5-F1
#
_cell.length_a   1.000
_cell.length_b   1.000
_cell.length_c   1.000
_cell.angle_alpha   90.00
_cell.angle_beta   90.00
_cell.angle_gamma   90.00
#
_symmetry.space_group_name_H-M   'P 1'
#
loop_
_entity.id
_entity.type
_entity.pdbx_description
1 polymer ?
#
loop_
_entity_poly.entity_id
_entity_poly.type
_entity_poly.pdbx_seq_one_letter_code
_entity_poly.pdbx_strand_id
1 'polypeptide(L)'
;MARPERGGRGFSRRRKYCRFTAEGIEQIDYKDVELLKDFITEVAKIMPARITGTSARYQRQLATAIKRARFLALLPYTDQHE
;
A
#
# COMPACT_ATOMS: atom_id res chain seq x y z
N MET A 1 36.44 19.63 -3.63
CA MET A 1 35.01 19.93 -3.87
C MET A 1 34.18 19.17 -2.85
N ALA A 2 33.68 19.85 -1.81
CA ALA A 2 32.80 19.27 -0.81
C ALA A 2 31.36 19.18 -1.36
N ARG A 3 30.70 18.03 -1.18
CA ARG A 3 29.29 17.83 -1.54
C ARG A 3 28.40 18.52 -0.49
N PRO A 4 27.36 19.28 -0.88
CA PRO A 4 26.48 19.89 0.10
C PRO A 4 25.64 18.83 0.82
N GLU A 5 25.68 18.89 2.15
CA GLU A 5 24.84 18.13 3.07
C GLU A 5 23.36 18.41 2.76
N ARG A 6 22.63 17.42 2.21
CA ARG A 6 21.19 17.54 1.99
C ARG A 6 20.48 17.48 3.33
N GLY A 7 20.27 18.66 3.92
CA GLY A 7 19.52 18.88 5.14
C GLY A 7 18.16 18.16 5.11
N GLY A 8 18.05 17.15 5.97
CA GLY A 8 16.82 16.41 6.23
C GLY A 8 15.77 17.34 6.84
N ARG A 9 14.82 17.78 6.01
CA ARG A 9 13.62 18.45 6.51
C ARG A 9 12.73 17.42 7.19
N GLY A 10 12.84 17.39 8.52
CA GLY A 10 11.97 16.66 9.41
C GLY A 10 10.52 17.07 9.21
N PHE A 11 9.75 16.22 8.53
CA PHE A 11 8.32 16.15 8.75
C PHE A 11 8.12 15.05 9.79
N SER A 12 7.93 15.47 11.04
CA SER A 12 7.32 14.62 12.06
C SER A 12 5.92 14.25 11.59
N ARG A 13 5.82 13.24 10.73
CA ARG A 13 4.56 12.57 10.46
C ARG A 13 4.36 11.65 11.64
N ARG A 14 3.37 11.96 12.49
CA ARG A 14 2.79 10.99 13.43
C ARG A 14 2.80 9.62 12.74
N ARG A 15 3.58 8.67 13.27
CA ARG A 15 3.57 7.30 12.78
C ARG A 15 2.15 6.79 12.99
N LYS A 16 1.34 6.81 11.92
CA LYS A 16 0.06 6.11 11.92
C LYS A 16 0.40 4.64 12.12
N TYR A 17 -0.23 4.01 13.10
CA TYR A 17 -0.03 2.60 13.37
C TYR A 17 -0.47 1.79 12.15
N CYS A 18 0.35 0.83 11.77
CA CYS A 18 0.04 -0.10 10.69
C CYS A 18 -1.10 -1.00 11.15
N ARG A 19 -2.26 -0.92 10.50
CA ARG A 19 -3.41 -1.82 10.79
C ARG A 19 -3.00 -3.29 10.79
N PHE A 20 -2.21 -3.72 9.78
CA PHE A 20 -1.69 -5.09 9.69
C PHE A 20 -0.82 -5.53 10.87
N THR A 21 -0.07 -4.59 11.48
CA THR A 21 0.76 -4.90 12.64
C THR A 21 -0.06 -4.94 13.93
N ALA A 22 -1.18 -4.22 13.99
CA ALA A 22 -2.12 -4.27 15.10
C ALA A 22 -3.02 -5.52 15.06
N GLU A 23 -3.40 -5.98 13.86
CA GLU A 23 -4.21 -7.18 13.65
C GLU A 23 -3.39 -8.49 13.65
N GLY A 24 -2.05 -8.41 13.65
CA GLY A 24 -1.20 -9.60 13.69
C GLY A 24 -1.18 -10.41 12.38
N ILE A 25 -1.57 -9.80 11.26
CA ILE A 25 -1.60 -10.48 9.97
C ILE A 25 -0.16 -10.65 9.45
N GLU A 26 0.30 -11.89 9.31
CA GLU A 26 1.67 -12.22 8.89
C GLU A 26 1.86 -12.17 7.36
N GLN A 27 0.82 -12.51 6.61
CA GLN A 27 0.81 -12.51 5.15
C GLN A 27 -0.49 -11.94 4.59
N ILE A 28 -0.34 -11.11 3.55
CA ILE A 28 -1.46 -10.55 2.79
C ILE A 28 -1.55 -11.37 1.50
N ASP A 29 -2.62 -12.16 1.39
CA ASP A 29 -2.88 -12.96 0.20
C ASP A 29 -3.67 -12.17 -0.86
N TYR A 30 -3.53 -12.61 -2.10
CA TYR A 30 -4.24 -12.01 -3.24
C TYR A 30 -5.71 -12.46 -3.32
N LYS A 31 -6.09 -13.46 -2.53
CA LYS A 31 -7.44 -14.04 -2.49
C LYS A 31 -8.41 -13.19 -1.67
N ASP A 32 -7.89 -12.41 -0.72
CA ASP A 32 -8.68 -11.61 0.20
C ASP A 32 -9.07 -10.27 -0.45
N VAL A 33 -10.01 -10.35 -1.40
CA VAL A 33 -10.39 -9.20 -2.23
C VAL A 33 -11.00 -8.07 -1.38
N GLU A 34 -11.72 -8.40 -0.31
CA GLU A 34 -12.31 -7.43 0.63
C GLU A 34 -11.23 -6.58 1.30
N LEU A 35 -10.19 -7.24 1.82
CA LEU A 35 -9.05 -6.58 2.43
C LEU A 35 -8.31 -5.71 1.42
N LEU A 36 -8.10 -6.18 0.19
CA LEU A 36 -7.37 -5.44 -0.83
C LEU A 36 -8.13 -4.22 -1.36
N LYS A 37 -9.47 -4.26 -1.40
CA LYS A 37 -10.31 -3.14 -1.83
C LYS A 37 -10.11 -1.91 -0.95
N ASP A 38 -9.93 -2.08 0.35
CA ASP A 38 -9.69 -0.98 1.31
C ASP A 38 -8.38 -0.21 1.06
N PHE A 39 -7.42 -0.81 0.33
CA PHE A 39 -6.13 -0.20 0.00
C PHE A 39 -6.06 0.30 -1.44
N ILE A 40 -7.20 0.33 -2.12
CA ILE A 40 -7.34 0.78 -3.49
C ILE A 40 -8.25 2.02 -3.52
N THR A 41 -7.92 2.99 -4.35
CA THR A 41 -8.77 4.17 -4.58
C THR A 41 -9.93 3.83 -5.51
N GLU A 42 -10.92 4.71 -5.60
CA GLU A 42 -12.04 4.59 -6.56
C GLU A 42 -11.59 4.33 -8.00
N VAL A 43 -10.51 4.98 -8.46
CA VAL A 43 -9.89 4.78 -9.80
C VAL A 43 -9.03 3.50 -9.89
N ALA A 44 -9.25 2.53 -9.00
CA ALA A 44 -8.46 1.31 -8.91
C ALA A 44 -6.93 1.52 -8.73
N LYS A 45 -6.45 2.65 -8.18
CA LYS A 45 -5.02 2.89 -7.90
C LYS A 45 -4.62 2.42 -6.50
N ILE A 46 -3.39 1.94 -6.33
CA ILE A 46 -2.89 1.51 -5.02
C ILE A 46 -2.66 2.74 -4.14
N MET A 47 -3.26 2.76 -2.95
CA MET A 47 -3.08 3.86 -2.00
C MET A 47 -1.64 3.87 -1.45
N PRO A 48 -0.99 5.04 -1.40
CA PRO A 48 0.37 5.15 -0.88
C PRO A 48 0.40 4.97 0.65
N ALA A 49 1.48 4.34 1.15
CA ALA A 49 1.70 4.07 2.57
C ALA A 49 1.59 5.31 3.49
N ARG A 50 1.76 6.53 2.94
CA ARG A 50 1.60 7.78 3.70
C ARG A 50 0.16 8.03 4.17
N ILE A 51 -0.83 7.49 3.45
CA ILE A 51 -2.26 7.68 3.76
C ILE A 51 -2.73 6.54 4.67
N THR A 52 -2.43 5.30 4.27
CA THR A 52 -2.83 4.06 4.93
C THR A 52 -2.03 3.75 6.19
N GLY A 53 -0.83 4.34 6.35
CA GLY A 53 0.00 4.14 7.54
C GLY A 53 0.61 2.75 7.64
N THR A 54 0.67 2.00 6.54
CA THR A 54 1.24 0.64 6.47
C THR A 54 2.77 0.67 6.51
N SER A 55 3.38 -0.37 7.09
CA SER A 55 4.85 -0.49 7.14
C SER A 55 5.37 -0.75 5.74
N ALA A 56 6.60 -0.34 5.45
CA ALA A 56 7.22 -0.55 4.15
C ALA A 56 7.27 -2.04 3.74
N ARG A 57 7.39 -2.96 4.71
CA ARG A 57 7.34 -4.42 4.44
C ARG A 57 5.98 -4.85 3.92
N TYR A 58 4.93 -4.50 4.66
CA TYR A 58 3.54 -4.83 4.30
C TYR A 58 3.12 -4.12 3.02
N GLN A 59 3.52 -2.87 2.78
CA GLN A 59 3.20 -2.17 1.54
C GLN A 59 3.76 -2.89 0.30
N ARG A 60 4.97 -3.48 0.38
CA ARG A 60 5.55 -4.26 -0.73
C ARG A 60 4.78 -5.56 -0.97
N GLN A 61 4.40 -6.25 0.11
CA GLN A 61 3.58 -7.47 0.02
C GLN A 61 2.21 -7.15 -0.58
N LEU A 62 1.55 -6.12 -0.07
CA LEU A 62 0.26 -5.63 -0.53
C LEU A 62 0.29 -5.23 -2.01
N ALA A 63 1.32 -4.50 -2.44
CA ALA A 63 1.48 -4.16 -3.86
C ALA A 63 1.66 -5.40 -4.75
N THR A 64 2.32 -6.45 -4.24
CA THR A 64 2.49 -7.71 -4.98
C THR A 64 1.17 -8.50 -5.03
N ALA A 65 0.44 -8.56 -3.92
CA ALA A 65 -0.87 -9.20 -3.82
C ALA A 65 -1.89 -8.52 -4.74
N ILE A 66 -1.99 -7.19 -4.72
CA ILE A 66 -2.88 -6.43 -5.62
C ILE A 66 -2.54 -6.72 -7.08
N LYS A 67 -1.26 -6.70 -7.46
CA LYS A 67 -0.87 -7.01 -8.85
C LYS A 67 -1.30 -8.41 -9.26
N ARG A 68 -1.08 -9.42 -8.41
CA ARG A 68 -1.53 -10.80 -8.66
C ARG A 68 -3.04 -10.90 -8.80
N ALA A 69 -3.79 -10.26 -7.91
CA ALA A 69 -5.25 -10.22 -7.96
C ALA A 69 -5.77 -9.57 -9.25
N ARG A 70 -5.09 -8.53 -9.76
CA ARG A 70 -5.44 -7.91 -11.06
C ARG A 70 -5.17 -8.82 -12.25
N PHE A 71 -4.09 -9.60 -12.24
CA PHE A 71 -3.84 -10.60 -13.30
C PHE A 71 -4.92 -11.69 -13.34
N LEU A 72 -5.52 -12.00 -12.20
CA LEU A 72 -6.60 -12.98 -12.08
C LEU A 72 -8.00 -12.38 -12.25
N ALA A 73 -8.11 -11.12 -12.68
CA ALA A 73 -9.37 -10.37 -12.82
C ALA A 73 -10.22 -10.26 -11.53
N LEU A 74 -9.63 -10.48 -10.35
CA LEU A 74 -10.30 -10.27 -9.05
C LEU A 74 -10.44 -8.79 -8.72
N LEU A 75 -9.55 -7.96 -9.26
CA LEU A 75 -9.52 -6.51 -9.09
C LEU A 75 -9.32 -5.82 -10.44
N PRO A 76 -10.03 -4.72 -10.71
CA PRO A 76 -9.86 -3.98 -11.96
C PRO A 76 -8.54 -3.19 -11.97
N TYR A 77 -8.05 -2.89 -13.18
CA TYR A 77 -6.91 -1.98 -13.39
C TYR A 77 -7.34 -0.51 -13.43
N THR A 78 -8.57 -0.26 -13.87
CA THR A 78 -9.18 1.05 -14.06
C THR A 78 -10.66 0.95 -13.72
N ASP A 79 -11.24 2.06 -13.31
CA ASP A 79 -12.68 2.30 -13.17
C ASP A 79 -13.48 2.13 -14.47
N GLN A 80 -12.83 2.30 -15.62
CA GLN A 80 -13.44 2.18 -16.97
C GLN A 80 -13.44 0.76 -17.55
N HIS A 81 -13.37 -0.29 -16.71
CA HIS A 81 -13.52 -1.66 -17.19
C HIS A 81 -15.00 -2.03 -17.15
N GLU A 82 -15.71 -1.78 -18.25
CA GLU A 82 -17.02 -2.38 -18.54
C GLU A 82 -16.88 -3.78 -19.14
#